data_AF-A0A8T1VRR1-F1
#
_entry.id   AF-A0A8T1VRR1-F1
#
_cell.length_a   1.000
_cell.length_b   1.000
_cell.length_c   1.000
_cell.angle_alpha   90.00
_cell.angle_beta   90.00
_cell.angle_gamma   90.00
#
_symmetry.space_group_name_H-M   'P 1'
#
loop_
_entity.id
_entity.type
_entity.pdbx_description
1 polymer ?
#
loop_
_entity_poly.entity_id
_entity_poly.type
_entity_poly.pdbx_seq_one_letter_code
_entity_poly.pdbx_strand_id
1 'polypeptide(L)'
;MEAPLLLCVKLALSPKFQPFAHVLQFVNDLLLPATIDGAIYNDLHRLTKDYDAYLPYTVGAMDGAAARGRLGILQTLQVTRSEGCSSAAFIGAAANAHLDVLWWLSEFYSRLARPAEMVEAAAANGHVRVVELLFRRLNNDELESAMKVASNNGHKVLVELLSDRMDATS
;
A
#
# COMPACT_ATOMS: atom_id res chain seq x y z
N MET A 1 -29.09 -4.20 -13.53
CA MET A 1 -29.14 -2.73 -13.73
C MET A 1 -27.71 -2.29 -13.98
N GLU A 2 -27.45 -1.67 -15.13
CA GLU A 2 -26.14 -1.04 -15.39
C GLU A 2 -25.90 0.07 -14.35
N ALA A 3 -24.68 0.15 -13.82
CA ALA A 3 -24.28 1.25 -12.96
C ALA A 3 -24.42 2.56 -13.77
N PRO A 4 -25.09 3.60 -13.25
CA PRO A 4 -25.23 4.85 -13.99
C PRO A 4 -23.83 5.43 -14.25
N LEU A 5 -23.48 5.60 -15.53
CA LEU A 5 -22.28 6.32 -15.94
C LEU A 5 -22.23 7.65 -15.20
N LEU A 6 -21.19 7.87 -14.40
CA LEU A 6 -21.08 9.10 -13.62
C LEU A 6 -21.08 10.29 -14.59
N LEU A 7 -22.07 11.17 -14.43
CA LEU A 7 -22.30 12.37 -15.25
C LEU A 7 -21.00 13.18 -15.42
N CYS A 8 -20.11 13.12 -14.44
CA CYS A 8 -18.83 13.81 -14.36
C CYS A 8 -17.84 13.38 -15.46
N VAL A 9 -17.80 12.10 -15.83
CA VAL A 9 -16.95 11.59 -16.92
C VAL A 9 -17.48 12.07 -18.27
N LYS A 10 -18.81 12.09 -18.43
CA LYS A 10 -19.48 12.63 -19.61
C LYS A 10 -19.28 14.15 -19.75
N LEU A 11 -19.11 14.90 -18.67
CA LEU A 11 -18.83 16.34 -18.76
C LEU A 11 -17.33 16.64 -18.99
N ALA A 12 -16.44 15.77 -18.52
CA ALA A 12 -14.99 15.95 -18.66
C ALA A 12 -14.43 15.45 -20.01
N LEU A 13 -15.08 14.46 -20.66
CA LEU A 13 -14.64 13.94 -21.95
C LEU A 13 -15.02 14.86 -23.09
N SER A 14 -14.03 15.19 -23.92
CA SER A 14 -14.21 15.97 -25.15
C SER A 14 -15.36 15.41 -26.00
N PRO A 15 -16.15 16.27 -26.68
CA PRO A 15 -17.26 15.85 -27.54
C PRO A 15 -16.88 14.78 -28.57
N LYS A 16 -15.60 14.73 -28.97
CA LYS A 16 -15.06 13.73 -29.89
C LYS A 16 -15.06 12.30 -29.34
N PHE A 17 -15.03 12.13 -28.02
CA PHE A 17 -15.00 10.82 -27.37
C PHE A 17 -16.36 10.35 -26.84
N GLN A 18 -17.36 11.25 -26.79
CA GLN A 18 -18.74 10.95 -26.37
C GLN A 18 -19.40 9.78 -27.12
N PRO A 19 -19.20 9.57 -28.44
CA PRO A 19 -19.87 8.48 -29.17
C PRO A 19 -19.31 7.10 -28.83
N PHE A 20 -18.13 7.01 -28.23
CA PHE A 20 -17.46 5.74 -27.94
C PHE A 20 -17.83 5.26 -26.54
N ALA A 21 -18.98 4.59 -26.43
CA ALA A 21 -19.48 4.06 -25.16
C ALA A 21 -18.45 3.17 -24.40
N HIS A 22 -17.61 2.44 -25.14
CA HIS A 22 -16.53 1.63 -24.55
C HIS A 22 -15.41 2.48 -23.92
N VAL A 23 -15.12 3.68 -24.44
CA VAL A 23 -14.16 4.62 -23.84
C VAL A 23 -14.73 5.18 -22.54
N LEU A 24 -16.01 5.53 -22.53
CA LEU A 24 -16.71 5.95 -21.31
C LEU A 24 -16.71 4.83 -20.26
N GLN A 25 -16.98 3.60 -20.67
CA GLN A 25 -16.93 2.43 -19.78
C GLN A 25 -15.51 2.22 -19.23
N PHE A 26 -14.48 2.29 -20.07
CA PHE A 26 -13.08 2.16 -19.66
C PHE A 26 -12.68 3.24 -18.63
N VAL A 27 -13.08 4.48 -18.85
CA VAL A 27 -12.79 5.56 -17.89
C VAL A 27 -13.46 5.30 -16.55
N ASN A 28 -14.71 4.82 -16.54
CA ASN A 28 -15.44 4.55 -15.30
C ASN A 28 -14.94 3.30 -14.57
N ASP A 29 -14.67 2.22 -15.29
CA ASP A 29 -14.34 0.93 -14.68
C ASP A 29 -12.86 0.82 -14.29
N LEU A 30 -11.97 1.55 -14.98
CA LEU A 30 -10.52 1.35 -14.83
C LEU A 30 -9.79 2.61 -14.34
N LEU A 31 -10.08 3.78 -14.90
CA LEU A 31 -9.32 5.00 -14.57
C LEU A 31 -9.84 5.72 -13.33
N LEU A 32 -11.16 5.76 -13.15
CA LEU A 32 -11.77 6.44 -12.01
C LEU A 32 -11.37 5.82 -10.67
N PRO A 33 -11.48 4.49 -10.44
CA PRO A 33 -11.15 3.90 -9.14
C PRO A 33 -9.74 4.24 -8.69
N ALA A 34 -8.75 4.11 -9.58
CA ALA A 34 -7.35 4.45 -9.28
C ALA A 34 -7.13 5.94 -8.98
N THR A 35 -7.85 6.83 -9.66
CA THR A 35 -7.77 8.29 -9.43
C THR A 35 -8.33 8.66 -8.06
N ILE A 36 -9.43 8.01 -7.67
CA ILE A 36 -10.10 8.23 -6.38
C ILE A 36 -9.28 7.65 -5.24
N ASP A 37 -8.76 6.43 -5.38
CA ASP A 37 -7.82 5.85 -4.42
C ASP A 37 -6.65 6.83 -4.20
N GLY A 38 -6.09 7.35 -5.30
CA GLY A 38 -5.09 8.42 -5.33
C GLY A 38 -5.48 9.67 -4.54
N ALA A 39 -6.69 10.16 -4.72
CA ALA A 39 -7.19 11.33 -3.99
C ALA A 39 -7.35 11.04 -2.49
N ILE A 40 -7.86 9.86 -2.14
CA ILE A 40 -8.16 9.47 -0.76
C ILE A 40 -6.89 9.38 0.07
N TYR A 41 -5.87 8.62 -0.36
CA TYR A 41 -4.67 8.46 0.47
C TYR A 41 -3.77 9.71 0.50
N ASN A 42 -4.05 10.70 -0.34
CA ASN A 42 -3.42 12.02 -0.32
C ASN A 42 -4.25 13.08 0.44
N ASP A 43 -5.22 12.66 1.27
CA ASP A 43 -6.08 13.53 2.09
C ASP A 43 -6.92 14.54 1.28
N LEU A 44 -7.25 14.24 0.02
CA LEU A 44 -8.08 15.12 -0.82
C LEU A 44 -9.58 14.92 -0.53
N HIS A 45 -9.98 15.16 0.73
CA HIS A 45 -11.31 14.89 1.30
C HIS A 45 -12.51 15.48 0.52
N ARG A 46 -12.27 16.51 -0.30
CA ARG A 46 -13.32 17.12 -1.14
C ARG A 46 -13.91 16.14 -2.14
N LEU A 47 -13.09 15.26 -2.72
CA LEU A 47 -13.59 14.24 -3.65
C LEU A 47 -14.34 13.12 -2.92
N THR A 48 -14.03 12.88 -1.65
CA THR A 48 -14.67 11.86 -0.82
C THR A 48 -16.13 12.23 -0.52
N LYS A 49 -16.41 13.48 -0.16
CA LYS A 49 -17.77 13.91 0.23
C LYS A 49 -18.77 13.92 -0.94
N ASP A 50 -18.31 14.32 -2.12
CA ASP A 50 -19.20 14.53 -3.27
C ASP A 50 -19.48 13.24 -4.05
N TYR A 51 -18.70 12.17 -3.83
CA TYR A 51 -18.76 10.96 -4.65
C TYR A 51 -18.90 9.64 -3.87
N ASP A 52 -18.98 9.68 -2.54
CA ASP A 52 -18.95 8.48 -1.67
C ASP A 52 -19.99 7.40 -2.02
N ALA A 53 -21.16 7.83 -2.49
CA ALA A 53 -22.33 6.96 -2.66
C ALA A 53 -22.36 6.17 -3.98
N TYR A 54 -21.46 6.42 -4.93
CA TYR A 54 -21.63 5.97 -6.33
C TYR A 54 -20.42 5.32 -6.99
N LEU A 55 -19.33 5.04 -6.27
CA LEU A 55 -18.07 4.61 -6.87
C LEU A 55 -17.64 3.19 -6.47
N PRO A 56 -17.12 2.40 -7.41
CA PRO A 56 -16.38 1.20 -7.08
C PRO A 56 -14.98 1.59 -6.61
N TYR A 57 -14.63 1.15 -5.41
CA TYR A 57 -13.33 1.38 -4.81
C TYR A 57 -12.51 0.10 -4.81
N THR A 58 -11.19 0.24 -4.75
CA THR A 58 -10.28 -0.88 -4.70
C THR A 58 -9.47 -0.89 -3.42
N VAL A 59 -8.73 -1.98 -3.19
CA VAL A 59 -7.76 -2.07 -2.08
C VAL A 59 -6.66 -1.01 -2.16
N GLY A 60 -6.50 -0.33 -3.32
CA GLY A 60 -5.50 0.70 -3.58
C GLY A 60 -5.59 1.90 -2.64
N ALA A 61 -6.78 2.27 -2.16
CA ALA A 61 -6.92 3.35 -1.18
C ALA A 61 -6.20 3.03 0.14
N MET A 62 -6.44 1.83 0.68
CA MET A 62 -5.77 1.39 1.91
C MET A 62 -4.29 1.08 1.68
N ASP A 63 -3.94 0.45 0.56
CA ASP A 63 -2.54 0.16 0.22
C ASP A 63 -1.70 1.44 0.12
N GLY A 64 -2.22 2.46 -0.57
CA GLY A 64 -1.58 3.77 -0.68
C GLY A 64 -1.52 4.52 0.66
N ALA A 65 -2.60 4.49 1.45
CA ALA A 65 -2.61 5.12 2.78
C ALA A 65 -1.57 4.47 3.71
N ALA A 66 -1.42 3.15 3.66
CA ALA A 66 -0.42 2.43 4.42
C ALA A 66 1.01 2.78 3.99
N ALA A 67 1.28 2.81 2.68
CA ALA A 67 2.58 3.21 2.13
C ALA A 67 2.97 4.66 2.46
N ARG A 68 2.00 5.51 2.80
CA ARG A 68 2.20 6.92 3.18
C ARG A 68 2.12 7.17 4.69
N GLY A 69 1.94 6.15 5.52
CA GLY A 69 1.89 6.31 6.97
C GLY A 69 0.61 6.98 7.47
N ARG A 70 -0.47 6.96 6.68
CA ARG A 70 -1.71 7.70 6.95
C ARG A 70 -2.66 6.85 7.81
N LEU A 71 -2.28 6.58 9.05
CA LEU A 71 -3.05 5.73 9.97
C LEU A 71 -4.50 6.21 10.18
N GLY A 72 -4.73 7.53 10.28
CA GLY A 72 -6.09 8.08 10.43
C GLY A 72 -6.99 7.81 9.23
N ILE A 73 -6.43 7.83 8.01
CA ILE A 73 -7.16 7.45 6.79
C ILE A 73 -7.47 5.96 6.84
N LEU A 74 -6.49 5.11 7.16
CA LEU A 74 -6.69 3.66 7.26
C LEU A 74 -7.82 3.28 8.23
N GLN A 75 -7.83 3.90 9.42
CA GLN A 75 -8.88 3.68 10.42
C GLN A 75 -10.26 4.10 9.89
N THR A 76 -10.32 5.22 9.18
CA THR A 76 -11.57 5.70 8.56
C THR A 76 -12.03 4.74 7.46
N LEU A 77 -11.14 4.33 6.54
CA LEU A 77 -11.47 3.43 5.44
C LEU A 77 -11.89 2.05 5.95
N GLN A 78 -11.28 1.55 7.03
CA GLN A 78 -11.63 0.24 7.60
C GLN A 78 -13.06 0.17 8.15
N VAL A 79 -13.58 1.29 8.68
CA VAL A 79 -14.96 1.35 9.21
C VAL A 79 -15.99 1.73 8.15
N THR A 80 -15.60 2.47 7.10
CA THR A 80 -16.53 2.91 6.06
C THR A 80 -16.56 2.00 4.84
N ARG A 81 -15.58 1.11 4.65
CA ARG A 81 -15.38 0.33 3.41
C ARG A 81 -15.14 -1.15 3.68
N SER A 82 -15.53 -2.01 2.73
CA SER A 82 -15.52 -3.47 2.90
C SER A 82 -14.43 -4.20 2.12
N GLU A 83 -13.80 -3.56 1.13
CA GLU A 83 -12.78 -4.19 0.28
C GLU A 83 -11.46 -4.48 1.01
N GLY A 84 -11.14 -3.70 2.05
CA GLY A 84 -9.91 -3.87 2.84
C GLY A 84 -8.64 -3.45 2.10
N CYS A 85 -7.55 -4.14 2.39
CA CYS A 85 -6.23 -3.91 1.79
C CYS A 85 -5.65 -5.19 1.19
N SER A 86 -4.53 -5.07 0.48
CA SER A 86 -3.73 -6.21 0.02
C SER A 86 -2.45 -6.37 0.84
N SER A 87 -1.59 -7.33 0.48
CA SER A 87 -0.23 -7.44 1.06
C SER A 87 0.63 -6.21 0.73
N ALA A 88 0.30 -5.45 -0.33
CA ALA A 88 1.00 -4.23 -0.70
C ALA A 88 0.93 -3.15 0.39
N ALA A 89 -0.13 -3.11 1.21
CA ALA A 89 -0.20 -2.22 2.38
C ALA A 89 0.97 -2.47 3.36
N PHE A 90 1.23 -3.74 3.69
CA PHE A 90 2.33 -4.11 4.60
C PHE A 90 3.69 -3.81 3.99
N ILE A 91 3.90 -4.19 2.72
CA ILE A 91 5.17 -4.00 2.01
C ILE A 91 5.45 -2.50 1.87
N GLY A 92 4.46 -1.69 1.49
CA GLY A 92 4.58 -0.25 1.37
C GLY A 92 4.86 0.43 2.71
N ALA A 93 4.18 0.02 3.78
CA ALA A 93 4.44 0.54 5.13
C ALA A 93 5.85 0.17 5.61
N ALA A 94 6.31 -1.06 5.35
CA ALA A 94 7.66 -1.51 5.69
C ALA A 94 8.74 -0.77 4.89
N ALA A 95 8.53 -0.59 3.59
CA ALA A 95 9.42 0.14 2.68
C ALA A 95 9.60 1.62 3.06
N ASN A 96 8.67 2.20 3.82
CA ASN A 96 8.68 3.61 4.23
C ASN A 96 8.77 3.81 5.76
N ALA A 97 9.12 2.77 6.51
CA ALA A 97 9.31 2.81 7.96
C ALA A 97 8.08 3.20 8.82
N HIS A 98 6.86 2.93 8.35
CA HIS A 98 5.62 3.24 9.08
C HIS A 98 5.24 2.14 10.09
N LEU A 99 5.94 2.11 11.23
CA LEU A 99 5.78 1.10 12.28
C LEU A 99 4.37 1.09 12.91
N ASP A 100 3.78 2.26 13.12
CA ASP A 100 2.42 2.43 13.64
C ASP A 100 1.37 1.81 12.73
N VAL A 101 1.52 2.01 11.42
CA VAL A 101 0.71 1.36 10.39
C VAL A 101 0.94 -0.16 10.39
N LEU A 102 2.19 -0.63 10.49
CA LEU A 102 2.49 -2.07 10.54
C LEU A 102 1.86 -2.76 11.75
N TRP A 103 1.88 -2.12 12.92
CA TRP A 103 1.19 -2.64 14.11
C TRP A 103 -0.31 -2.70 13.88
N TRP A 104 -0.92 -1.60 13.42
CA TRP A 104 -2.35 -1.57 13.16
C TRP A 104 -2.78 -2.61 12.11
N LEU A 105 -2.04 -2.73 11.00
CA LEU A 105 -2.30 -3.75 9.98
C LEU A 105 -2.17 -5.16 10.54
N SER A 106 -1.23 -5.42 11.45
CA SER A 106 -1.05 -6.72 12.09
C SER A 106 -2.24 -7.10 12.97
N GLU A 107 -2.89 -6.15 13.64
CA GLU A 107 -4.07 -6.41 14.47
C GLU A 107 -5.30 -6.83 13.65
N PHE A 108 -5.52 -6.21 12.48
CA PHE A 108 -6.74 -6.42 11.69
C PHE A 108 -6.55 -7.33 10.47
N TYR A 109 -5.33 -7.41 9.93
CA TYR A 109 -5.03 -8.02 8.63
C TYR A 109 -3.79 -8.94 8.66
N SER A 110 -3.44 -9.51 9.81
CA SER A 110 -2.24 -10.37 10.00
C SER A 110 -2.01 -11.43 8.91
N ARG A 111 -3.07 -12.03 8.36
CA ARG A 111 -3.01 -13.03 7.28
C ARG A 111 -2.44 -12.52 5.95
N LEU A 112 -2.48 -11.19 5.74
CA LEU A 112 -1.98 -10.54 4.53
C LEU A 112 -0.48 -10.19 4.64
N ALA A 113 0.12 -10.28 5.83
CA ALA A 113 1.54 -10.02 6.01
C ALA A 113 2.40 -10.98 5.17
N ARG A 114 3.50 -10.45 4.62
CA ARG A 114 4.51 -11.19 3.85
C ARG A 114 5.89 -10.87 4.42
N PRO A 115 6.31 -11.51 5.52
CA PRO A 115 7.51 -11.11 6.27
C PRO A 115 8.78 -11.00 5.43
N ALA A 116 9.03 -11.96 4.54
CA ALA A 116 10.18 -11.92 3.62
C ALA A 116 10.16 -10.66 2.74
N GLU A 117 9.06 -10.43 2.01
CA GLU A 117 8.90 -9.26 1.12
C GLU A 117 8.96 -7.93 1.89
N MET A 118 8.38 -7.89 3.09
CA MET A 118 8.41 -6.70 3.95
C MET A 118 9.83 -6.39 4.43
N VAL A 119 10.61 -7.40 4.80
CA VAL A 119 12.00 -7.23 5.25
C VAL A 119 12.90 -6.86 4.09
N GLU A 120 12.77 -7.48 2.93
CA GLU A 120 13.52 -7.09 1.73
C GLU A 120 13.24 -5.62 1.37
N ALA A 121 11.97 -5.20 1.41
CA ALA A 121 11.59 -3.83 1.12
C ALA A 121 12.13 -2.82 2.16
N ALA A 122 12.08 -3.17 3.44
CA ALA A 122 12.68 -2.37 4.51
C ALA A 122 14.21 -2.32 4.38
N ALA A 123 14.85 -3.43 4.02
CA ALA A 123 16.29 -3.53 3.86
C ALA A 123 16.80 -2.74 2.65
N ALA A 124 16.06 -2.76 1.54
CA ALA A 124 16.35 -1.94 0.36
C ALA A 124 16.39 -0.43 0.68
N ASN A 125 15.61 0.01 1.68
CA ASN A 125 15.51 1.40 2.12
C ASN A 125 16.30 1.68 3.42
N GLY A 126 17.04 0.70 3.95
CA GLY A 126 17.89 0.88 5.14
C GLY A 126 17.12 1.07 6.44
N HIS A 127 15.87 0.61 6.50
CA HIS A 127 14.97 0.79 7.64
C HIS A 127 15.24 -0.21 8.77
N VAL A 128 16.35 -0.01 9.48
CA VAL A 128 16.86 -0.89 10.54
C VAL A 128 15.79 -1.30 11.55
N ARG A 129 15.03 -0.34 12.10
CA ARG A 129 14.00 -0.62 13.13
C ARG A 129 12.85 -1.50 12.62
N VAL A 130 12.49 -1.41 11.34
CA VAL A 130 11.46 -2.27 10.74
C VAL A 130 12.02 -3.67 10.55
N VAL A 131 13.23 -3.78 10.01
CA VAL A 131 13.92 -5.07 9.88
C VAL A 131 14.03 -5.75 11.24
N GLU A 132 14.45 -5.01 12.28
CA GLU A 132 14.54 -5.48 13.67
C GLU A 132 13.21 -5.99 14.24
N LEU A 133 12.09 -5.39 13.84
CA LEU A 133 10.78 -5.82 14.30
C LEU A 133 10.31 -7.11 13.60
N LEU A 134 10.63 -7.25 12.31
CA LEU A 134 10.14 -8.32 11.45
C LEU A 134 11.02 -9.57 11.47
N PHE A 135 12.34 -9.44 11.67
CA PHE A 135 13.29 -10.56 11.55
C PHE A 135 13.15 -11.64 12.62
N ARG A 136 12.45 -11.38 13.75
CA ARG A 136 12.15 -12.40 14.77
C ARG A 136 11.37 -13.60 14.23
N ARG A 137 10.81 -13.48 13.03
CA ARG A 137 9.99 -14.51 12.37
C ARG A 137 10.66 -15.10 11.12
N LEU A 138 11.89 -14.69 10.80
CA LEU A 138 12.59 -15.09 9.58
C LEU A 138 13.59 -16.22 9.81
N ASN A 139 13.90 -16.95 8.74
CA ASN A 139 14.98 -17.94 8.67
C ASN A 139 16.29 -17.33 8.15
N ASN A 140 17.39 -18.10 8.19
CA ASN A 140 18.72 -17.63 7.79
C ASN A 140 18.79 -17.21 6.31
N ASP A 141 18.08 -17.92 5.41
CA ASP A 141 18.07 -17.61 3.97
C ASP A 141 17.41 -16.24 3.71
N GLU A 142 16.33 -15.94 4.43
CA GLU A 142 15.64 -14.64 4.37
C GLU A 142 16.52 -13.50 4.93
N LEU A 143 17.31 -13.77 5.99
CA LEU A 143 18.29 -12.81 6.52
C LEU A 143 19.42 -12.55 5.51
N GLU A 144 19.93 -13.59 4.86
CA GLU A 144 20.98 -13.46 3.85
C GLU A 144 20.49 -12.64 2.64
N SER A 145 19.27 -12.90 2.16
CA SER A 145 18.64 -12.09 1.10
C SER A 145 18.55 -10.61 1.51
N ALA A 146 18.03 -10.33 2.70
CA ALA A 146 17.91 -8.97 3.22
C ALA A 146 19.28 -8.27 3.36
N MET A 147 20.30 -8.98 3.82
CA MET A 147 21.67 -8.46 3.95
C MET A 147 22.27 -8.13 2.58
N LYS A 148 22.08 -9.01 1.59
CA LYS A 148 22.51 -8.76 0.20
C LYS A 148 21.83 -7.53 -0.38
N VAL A 149 20.52 -7.40 -0.18
CA VAL A 149 19.76 -6.23 -0.64
C VAL A 149 20.25 -4.95 0.04
N ALA A 150 20.47 -4.97 1.36
CA ALA A 150 21.00 -3.84 2.11
C ALA A 150 22.40 -3.42 1.61
N SER A 151 23.27 -4.41 1.36
CA SER A 151 24.63 -4.20 0.84
C SER A 151 24.61 -3.56 -0.55
N ASN A 152 23.79 -4.09 -1.46
CA ASN A 152 23.64 -3.54 -2.82
C ASN A 152 23.14 -2.09 -2.82
N ASN A 153 22.33 -1.71 -1.83
CA ASN A 153 21.82 -0.35 -1.67
C ASN A 153 22.69 0.55 -0.77
N GLY A 154 23.83 0.04 -0.28
CA GLY A 154 24.81 0.82 0.49
C GLY A 154 24.47 1.02 1.98
N HIS A 155 23.53 0.27 2.54
CA HIS A 155 23.06 0.40 3.93
C HIS A 155 23.99 -0.33 4.92
N LYS A 156 25.21 0.19 5.11
CA LYS A 156 26.27 -0.45 5.92
C LYS A 156 25.85 -0.80 7.35
N VAL A 157 25.18 0.11 8.05
CA VAL A 157 24.69 -0.11 9.43
C VAL A 157 23.76 -1.32 9.50
N LEU A 158 22.91 -1.50 8.49
CA LEU A 158 22.00 -2.63 8.44
C LEU A 158 22.74 -3.93 8.12
N VAL A 159 23.74 -3.89 7.24
CA VAL A 159 24.58 -5.07 6.93
C VAL A 159 25.35 -5.54 8.16
N GLU A 160 25.98 -4.61 8.90
CA GLU A 160 26.69 -4.92 10.14
C GLU A 160 25.75 -5.58 11.17
N LEU A 161 24.56 -4.99 11.36
CA LEU A 161 23.56 -5.53 12.29
C LEU A 161 23.07 -6.93 11.89
N LEU A 162 22.86 -7.18 10.60
CA LEU A 162 22.44 -8.50 10.11
C LEU A 162 23.57 -9.53 10.24
N SER A 163 24.83 -9.14 9.98
CA SER A 163 26.01 -10.00 10.14
C SER A 163 26.21 -10.42 11.60
N ASP A 164 26.23 -9.46 12.53
CA ASP A 164 26.40 -9.71 13.96
C ASP A 164 25.35 -10.69 14.51
N ARG A 165 24.16 -10.69 13.91
CA ARG A 165 23.04 -11.57 14.30
C ARG A 165 23.15 -12.96 13.71
N MET A 166 23.59 -13.11 12.46
CA MET A 166 23.84 -14.43 11.88
C MET A 166 24.91 -15.20 12.67
N ASP A 167 25.97 -14.49 13.08
CA ASP A 167 27.05 -15.04 13.89
C ASP A 167 26.58 -15.45 15.30
N ALA A 168 25.58 -14.76 15.86
CA ALA A 168 24.99 -15.10 17.16
C ALA A 168 24.03 -16.30 17.13
N THR A 169 23.65 -16.79 15.95
CA THR A 169 22.70 -17.91 15.76
C THR A 169 23.34 -19.18 15.21
N SER A 170 24.65 -19.15 14.88
CA SER A 170 25.46 -20.30 14.46
C SER A 170 26.19 -20.96 15.63
#